data_AF-A0A5J4QF13-F1
#
_entry.id   AF-A0A5J4QF13-F1
#
_cell.length_a   1.000
_cell.length_b   1.000
_cell.length_c   1.000
_cell.angle_alpha   90.00
_cell.angle_beta   90.00
_cell.angle_gamma   90.00
#
_symmetry.space_group_name_H-M   'P 1'
#
loop_
_entity.id
_entity.type
_entity.pdbx_description
1 polymer ?
#
loop_
_entity_poly.entity_id
_entity_poly.type
_entity_poly.pdbx_seq_one_letter_code
_entity_poly.pdbx_strand_id
1 'polypeptide(L)'
;MKKTLLFIFLLLTSFCSIASDGVLQERRYEQVLISQAGHNGDFSWKMKKAGDILEKPEDISTTKINDSDWMPAIVPGTVLNSLVYNKVYPEPYYGLNNKLESNLIPDLYHAGRDFYTYWFRTEFVLDKSVHSEKKTWLQVDGINYRAEIW
;
A
#
# COMPACT_ATOMS: atom_id res chain seq x y z
N MET A 1 -7.06 42.43 -52.67
CA MET A 1 -7.51 41.04 -52.41
C MET A 1 -6.39 40.07 -52.01
N LYS A 2 -5.14 40.18 -52.49
CA LYS A 2 -4.05 39.24 -52.12
C LYS A 2 -3.41 39.47 -50.73
N LYS A 3 -3.48 40.67 -50.14
CA LYS A 3 -2.87 40.95 -48.81
C LYS A 3 -3.79 40.59 -47.63
N THR A 4 -5.10 40.56 -47.84
CA THR A 4 -6.10 40.22 -46.81
C THR A 4 -6.19 38.71 -46.57
N LEU A 5 -5.87 37.88 -47.59
CA LEU A 5 -5.85 36.42 -47.45
C LEU A 5 -4.64 35.91 -46.64
N LEU A 6 -3.51 36.61 -46.67
CA LEU A 6 -2.28 36.18 -46.00
C LEU A 6 -2.36 36.33 -44.46
N PHE A 7 -3.17 37.28 -43.98
CA PHE A 7 -3.39 37.48 -42.53
C PHE A 7 -4.34 36.46 -41.92
N ILE A 8 -5.29 35.93 -42.69
CA ILE A 8 -6.24 34.91 -42.22
C ILE A 8 -5.52 33.56 -42.03
N PHE A 9 -4.53 33.26 -42.86
CA PHE A 9 -3.75 32.02 -42.75
C PHE A 9 -2.82 32.00 -41.51
N LEU A 10 -2.30 33.15 -41.10
CA LEU A 10 -1.46 33.29 -39.90
C LEU A 10 -2.24 33.26 -38.57
N LEU A 11 -3.54 33.60 -38.59
CA LEU A 11 -4.42 33.49 -37.42
C LEU A 11 -4.92 32.05 -37.21
N LEU A 12 -5.00 31.24 -38.27
CA LEU A 12 -5.41 29.83 -38.19
C LEU A 12 -4.30 28.92 -37.65
N THR A 13 -3.02 29.28 -37.82
CA THR A 13 -1.90 28.52 -37.20
C THR A 13 -1.76 28.80 -35.71
N SER A 14 -2.30 29.91 -35.20
CA SER A 14 -2.22 30.26 -33.77
C SER A 14 -3.29 29.58 -32.90
N PHE A 15 -4.25 28.89 -33.51
CA PHE A 15 -5.25 28.09 -32.80
C PHE A 15 -4.90 26.60 -32.68
N CYS A 16 -3.77 26.17 -33.24
CA CYS A 16 -3.28 24.81 -33.10
C CYS A 16 -2.16 24.76 -32.07
N SER A 17 -2.50 25.05 -30.82
CA SER A 17 -1.70 24.69 -29.66
C SER A 17 -2.67 24.49 -28.51
N ILE A 18 -2.50 23.38 -27.79
CA ILE A 18 -3.37 22.88 -26.72
C ILE A 18 -4.54 22.02 -27.22
N ALA A 19 -4.19 20.83 -27.72
CA ALA A 19 -4.96 19.62 -27.44
C ALA A 19 -4.04 18.40 -27.49
N SER A 20 -2.96 18.44 -26.71
CA SER A 20 -2.22 17.22 -26.35
C SER A 20 -2.23 17.03 -24.83
N ASP A 21 -3.34 17.34 -24.17
CA ASP A 21 -3.55 16.95 -22.76
C ASP A 21 -4.29 15.61 -22.68
N GLY A 22 -3.90 14.67 -23.55
CA GLY A 22 -4.16 13.24 -23.38
C GLY A 22 -3.01 12.54 -22.65
N VAL A 23 -2.12 13.31 -22.01
CA VAL A 23 -1.06 12.78 -21.16
C VAL A 23 -1.74 12.23 -19.91
N LEU A 24 -1.58 10.93 -19.68
CA LEU A 24 -1.96 10.17 -18.49
C LEU A 24 -2.19 11.09 -17.29
N GLN A 25 -3.46 11.32 -16.92
CA GLN A 25 -3.75 11.98 -15.65
C GLN A 25 -3.27 10.99 -14.58
N GLU A 26 -2.06 11.21 -14.09
CA GLU A 26 -1.52 10.46 -12.97
C GLU A 26 -2.56 10.55 -11.85
N ARG A 27 -3.04 9.38 -11.39
CA ARG A 27 -3.99 9.34 -10.27
C ARG A 27 -3.30 10.02 -9.09
N ARG A 28 -3.79 11.20 -8.72
CA ARG A 28 -3.32 11.89 -7.53
C ARG A 28 -3.91 11.17 -6.32
N TYR A 29 -3.06 10.47 -5.60
CA TYR A 29 -3.42 9.90 -4.30
C TYR A 29 -3.35 11.01 -3.26
N GLU A 30 -4.42 11.19 -2.50
CA GLU A 30 -4.43 12.15 -1.38
C GLU A 30 -3.48 11.70 -0.26
N GLN A 31 -3.41 10.38 -0.03
CA GLN A 31 -2.50 9.75 0.92
C GLN A 31 -1.98 8.44 0.33
N VAL A 32 -0.70 8.14 0.55
CA VAL A 32 -0.09 6.85 0.21
C VAL A 32 0.37 6.23 1.52
N LEU A 33 -0.27 5.14 1.92
CA LEU A 33 -0.11 4.54 3.24
C LEU A 33 1.19 3.70 3.34
N ILE A 34 2.35 4.31 3.12
CA ILE A 34 3.66 3.66 3.21
C ILE A 34 4.10 3.61 4.68
N SER A 35 4.62 2.45 5.10
CA SER A 35 5.12 2.28 6.46
C SER A 35 6.35 3.11 6.76
N GLN A 36 6.38 3.70 7.96
CA GLN A 36 7.59 4.30 8.51
C GLN A 36 8.70 3.24 8.66
N ALA A 37 8.35 2.08 9.22
CA ALA A 37 9.27 0.95 9.31
C ALA A 37 9.70 0.50 7.90
N GLY A 38 11.00 0.39 7.68
CA GLY A 38 11.63 -0.07 6.43
C GLY A 38 11.61 0.89 5.24
N HIS A 39 10.59 1.73 5.11
CA HIS A 39 10.40 2.60 3.93
C HIS A 39 10.43 4.10 4.23
N ASN A 40 10.54 4.50 5.50
CA ASN A 40 10.50 5.91 5.93
C ASN A 40 9.24 6.67 5.44
N GLY A 41 8.11 5.97 5.29
CA GLY A 41 6.83 6.60 5.02
C GLY A 41 6.22 7.25 6.27
N ASP A 42 5.06 7.88 6.09
CA ASP A 42 4.41 8.67 7.14
C ASP A 42 3.50 7.85 8.08
N PHE A 43 3.28 6.57 7.79
CA PHE A 43 2.27 5.77 8.48
C PHE A 43 2.86 4.68 9.37
N SER A 44 2.34 4.57 10.58
CA SER A 44 2.70 3.50 11.51
C SER A 44 1.84 2.27 11.26
N TRP A 45 2.35 1.35 10.43
CA TRP A 45 1.74 0.04 10.24
C TRP A 45 2.15 -0.95 11.32
N LYS A 46 1.19 -1.76 11.76
CA LYS A 46 1.38 -2.87 12.69
C LYS A 46 0.79 -4.15 12.14
N MET A 47 1.29 -5.30 12.60
CA MET A 47 0.74 -6.59 12.28
C MET A 47 0.73 -7.55 13.46
N LYS A 48 -0.21 -8.49 13.41
CA LYS A 48 -0.32 -9.60 14.35
C LYS A 48 -0.90 -10.81 13.64
N LYS A 49 -0.47 -12.00 14.06
CA LYS A 49 -0.92 -13.26 13.45
C LYS A 49 -2.42 -13.42 13.71
N ALA A 50 -3.18 -13.79 12.67
CA ALA A 50 -4.63 -13.82 12.77
C ALA A 50 -5.15 -14.83 13.81
N GLY A 51 -4.45 -15.96 13.99
CA GLY A 51 -4.81 -16.96 15.00
C GLY A 51 -4.57 -16.51 16.46
N ASP A 52 -3.83 -15.42 16.67
CA ASP A 52 -3.47 -14.92 18.01
C ASP A 52 -4.37 -13.74 18.45
N ILE A 53 -5.38 -13.38 17.65
CA ILE A 53 -6.31 -12.29 17.91
C ILE A 53 -7.63 -12.88 18.40
N LEU A 54 -8.11 -12.36 19.52
CA LEU A 54 -9.38 -12.80 20.14
C LEU A 54 -10.51 -11.81 19.85
N GLU A 55 -10.15 -10.57 19.52
CA GLU A 55 -11.05 -9.51 19.12
C GLU A 55 -11.74 -9.83 17.79
N LYS A 56 -12.95 -9.30 17.63
CA LYS A 56 -13.68 -9.47 16.38
C LYS A 56 -13.09 -8.57 15.29
N PRO A 57 -13.15 -8.98 14.01
CA PRO A 57 -12.70 -8.18 12.88
C PRO A 57 -13.24 -6.74 12.86
N GLU A 58 -14.52 -6.56 13.21
CA GLU A 58 -15.18 -5.25 13.25
C GLU A 58 -14.60 -4.31 14.31
N ASP A 59 -14.04 -4.86 15.39
CA ASP A 59 -13.45 -4.07 16.46
C ASP A 59 -12.02 -3.64 16.08
N ILE A 60 -11.28 -4.47 15.31
CA ILE A 60 -9.89 -4.23 14.90
C ILE A 60 -9.74 -2.99 14.03
N SER A 61 -10.70 -2.73 13.12
CA SER A 61 -10.68 -1.53 12.27
C SER A 61 -11.15 -0.25 12.98
N THR A 62 -11.45 -0.34 14.29
CA THR A 62 -11.79 0.83 15.12
C THR A 62 -10.61 1.25 16.00
N THR A 63 -10.78 2.37 16.70
CA THR A 63 -9.84 2.87 17.71
C THR A 63 -10.03 2.22 19.09
N LYS A 64 -10.83 1.15 19.20
CA LYS A 64 -11.21 0.55 20.50
C LYS A 64 -10.27 -0.56 20.98
N ILE A 65 -9.44 -1.10 20.09
CA ILE A 65 -8.53 -2.20 20.44
C ILE A 65 -7.22 -1.66 21.02
N ASN A 66 -6.62 -2.45 21.91
CA ASN A 66 -5.24 -2.23 22.33
C ASN A 66 -4.30 -3.01 21.40
N ASP A 67 -3.58 -2.30 20.55
CA ASP A 67 -2.62 -2.88 19.60
C ASP A 67 -1.15 -2.66 20.02
N SER A 68 -0.91 -2.42 21.32
CA SER A 68 0.44 -2.18 21.85
C SER A 68 1.36 -3.41 21.76
N ASP A 69 0.80 -4.61 21.72
CA ASP A 69 1.55 -5.86 21.58
C ASP A 69 1.73 -6.32 20.12
N TRP A 70 1.22 -5.55 19.15
CA TRP A 70 1.39 -5.83 17.73
C TRP A 70 2.78 -5.40 17.28
N MET A 71 3.36 -6.18 16.36
CA MET A 71 4.67 -5.87 15.79
C MET A 71 4.57 -4.78 14.74
N PRO A 72 5.57 -3.89 14.57
CA PRO A 72 5.68 -3.06 13.37
C PRO A 72 5.58 -3.87 12.08
N ALA A 73 4.88 -3.35 11.08
CA ALA A 73 4.75 -3.99 9.77
C ALA A 73 5.37 -3.15 8.66
N ILE A 74 5.93 -3.83 7.66
CA ILE A 74 6.53 -3.23 6.46
C ILE A 74 5.49 -3.26 5.34
N VAL A 75 5.07 -2.09 4.88
CA VAL A 75 4.10 -1.89 3.81
C VAL A 75 4.63 -0.81 2.85
N PRO A 76 4.84 -1.11 1.56
CA PRO A 76 4.62 -2.40 0.90
C PRO A 76 5.63 -3.47 1.35
N GLY A 77 5.17 -4.70 1.55
CA GLY A 77 6.01 -5.80 2.01
C GLY A 77 5.21 -7.08 2.20
N THR A 78 5.90 -8.20 2.42
CA THR A 78 5.26 -9.47 2.78
C THR A 78 5.22 -9.65 4.29
N VAL A 79 4.42 -10.62 4.76
CA VAL A 79 4.46 -11.07 6.16
C VAL A 79 5.87 -11.49 6.55
N LEU A 80 6.56 -12.28 5.73
CA LEU A 80 7.93 -12.71 6.01
C LEU A 80 8.89 -11.52 6.11
N ASN A 81 8.77 -10.52 5.23
CA ASN A 81 9.58 -9.31 5.29
C ASN A 81 9.42 -8.57 6.64
N SER A 82 8.19 -8.46 7.12
CA SER A 82 7.92 -7.88 8.45
C SER A 82 8.44 -8.76 9.59
N LEU A 83 8.32 -10.08 9.51
CA LEU A 83 8.87 -10.99 10.52
C LEU A 83 10.40 -10.94 10.61
N VAL A 84 11.08 -10.81 9.47
CA VAL A 84 12.54 -10.60 9.40
C VAL A 84 12.93 -9.24 9.97
N TYR A 85 12.20 -8.17 9.63
CA TYR A 85 12.42 -6.84 10.20
C TYR A 85 12.34 -6.85 11.74
N ASN A 86 11.36 -7.57 12.28
CA ASN A 86 11.17 -7.75 13.72
C ASN A 86 12.09 -8.82 14.34
N LYS A 87 13.05 -9.37 13.58
CA LYS A 87 14.03 -10.38 14.02
C LYS A 87 13.41 -11.69 14.50
N VAL A 88 12.18 -12.00 14.08
CA VAL A 88 11.53 -13.30 14.32
C VAL A 88 12.21 -14.38 13.49
N TYR A 89 12.57 -14.05 12.25
CA TYR A 89 13.28 -14.94 11.34
C TYR A 89 14.57 -14.30 10.81
N PRO A 90 15.58 -15.11 10.46
CA PRO A 90 16.82 -14.59 9.90
C PRO A 90 16.63 -14.13 8.45
N GLU A 91 17.56 -13.32 7.95
CA GLU A 91 17.54 -12.82 6.58
C GLU A 91 17.59 -13.97 5.55
N PRO A 92 16.56 -14.18 4.71
CA PRO A 92 16.49 -15.32 3.80
C PRO A 92 17.63 -15.37 2.78
N TYR A 93 18.14 -14.22 2.32
CA TYR A 93 19.22 -14.15 1.33
C TYR A 93 20.62 -14.37 1.91
N TYR A 94 20.74 -14.55 3.22
CA TYR A 94 22.03 -14.79 3.87
C TYR A 94 22.32 -16.29 4.03
N GLY A 95 23.42 -16.74 3.42
CA GLY A 95 23.94 -18.10 3.59
C GLY A 95 22.92 -19.18 3.22
N LEU A 96 22.61 -20.04 4.20
CA LEU A 96 21.66 -21.15 4.04
C LEU A 96 20.33 -20.91 4.76
N ASN A 97 20.02 -19.68 5.18
CA ASN A 97 18.85 -19.40 6.00
C ASN A 97 17.53 -19.84 5.36
N ASN A 98 17.40 -19.67 4.04
CA ASN A 98 16.21 -20.04 3.29
C ASN A 98 16.24 -21.47 2.72
N LYS A 99 17.25 -22.28 3.06
CA LYS A 99 17.32 -23.67 2.62
C LYS A 99 16.32 -24.51 3.43
N LEU A 100 15.48 -25.31 2.76
CA LEU A 100 14.43 -26.11 3.40
C LEU A 100 14.99 -26.99 4.53
N GLU A 101 16.14 -27.62 4.32
CA GLU A 101 16.79 -28.49 5.30
C GLU A 101 17.32 -27.75 6.53
N SER A 102 17.50 -26.43 6.44
CA SER A 102 17.93 -25.61 7.58
C SER A 102 16.80 -25.37 8.58
N ASN A 103 15.52 -25.49 8.18
CA ASN A 103 14.33 -25.31 9.02
C ASN A 103 14.30 -23.99 9.84
N LEU A 104 15.00 -22.95 9.38
CA LEU A 104 15.09 -21.66 10.08
C LEU A 104 13.90 -20.74 9.75
N ILE A 105 13.37 -20.85 8.54
CA ILE A 105 12.18 -20.12 8.08
C ILE A 105 11.14 -21.18 7.70
N PRO A 106 9.96 -21.20 8.35
CA PRO A 106 8.92 -22.18 8.04
C PRO A 106 8.44 -22.05 6.60
N ASP A 107 8.62 -23.11 5.82
CA ASP A 107 8.13 -23.16 4.45
C ASP A 107 6.60 -23.25 4.41
N LEU A 108 5.97 -22.51 3.50
CA LEU A 108 4.51 -22.40 3.39
C LEU A 108 3.84 -23.75 3.08
N TYR A 109 4.47 -24.62 2.29
CA TYR A 109 3.92 -25.93 1.92
C TYR A 109 3.78 -26.83 3.16
N HIS A 110 4.75 -26.76 4.09
CA HIS A 110 4.74 -27.56 5.32
C HIS A 110 3.97 -26.91 6.46
N ALA A 111 4.14 -25.60 6.67
CA ALA A 111 3.49 -24.88 7.78
C ALA A 111 2.00 -24.64 7.53
N GLY A 112 1.57 -24.65 6.26
CA GLY A 112 0.21 -24.34 5.85
C GLY A 112 -0.06 -22.84 5.77
N ARG A 113 -1.15 -22.49 5.06
CA ARG A 113 -1.48 -21.09 4.75
C ARG A 113 -1.72 -20.22 5.99
N ASP A 114 -2.32 -20.80 7.03
CA ASP A 114 -2.70 -20.06 8.25
C ASP A 114 -1.48 -19.56 9.01
N PHE A 115 -0.32 -20.17 8.80
CA PHE A 115 0.93 -19.74 9.38
C PHE A 115 1.30 -18.30 9.02
N TYR A 116 1.06 -17.90 7.76
CA TYR A 116 1.36 -16.59 7.22
C TYR A 116 0.10 -15.71 7.02
N THR A 117 -1.00 -16.03 7.71
CA THR A 117 -2.20 -15.18 7.74
C THR A 117 -2.07 -14.16 8.89
N TYR A 118 -1.94 -12.89 8.55
CA TYR A 118 -1.73 -11.79 9.50
C TYR A 118 -2.70 -10.65 9.22
N TRP A 119 -3.07 -9.94 10.28
CA TRP A 119 -3.66 -8.62 10.17
C TRP A 119 -2.58 -7.60 9.90
N PHE A 120 -2.89 -6.63 9.04
CA PHE A 120 -2.11 -5.40 8.87
C PHE A 120 -3.02 -4.23 9.19
N ARG A 121 -2.59 -3.38 10.13
CA ARG A 121 -3.38 -2.26 10.66
C ARG A 121 -2.57 -0.98 10.58
N THR A 122 -3.21 0.10 10.13
CA THR A 122 -2.71 1.47 10.26
C THR A 122 -3.89 2.38 10.54
N GLU A 123 -3.60 3.52 11.16
CA GLU A 123 -4.57 4.61 11.33
C GLU A 123 -4.16 5.77 10.41
N PHE A 124 -5.15 6.47 9.87
CA PHE A 124 -4.95 7.66 9.07
C PHE A 124 -6.15 8.60 9.24
N VAL A 125 -5.93 9.89 9.06
CA VAL A 125 -6.96 10.92 9.18
C VAL A 125 -7.32 11.42 7.80
N LEU A 126 -8.61 11.40 7.47
CA LEU A 126 -9.12 12.04 6.25
C LEU A 126 -9.57 13.46 6.56
N ASP A 127 -9.06 14.44 5.80
CA ASP A 127 -9.48 15.83 5.93
C ASP A 127 -10.90 16.01 5.38
N LYS A 128 -11.86 16.24 6.27
CA LYS A 128 -13.26 16.44 5.90
C LYS A 128 -13.45 17.55 4.86
N SER A 129 -12.63 18.61 4.88
CA SER A 129 -12.74 19.72 3.93
C SER A 129 -12.40 19.31 2.49
N VAL A 130 -11.54 18.30 2.33
CA VAL A 130 -11.13 17.76 1.02
C VAL A 130 -12.16 16.73 0.52
N HIS A 131 -12.83 16.03 1.43
CA HIS A 131 -13.62 14.82 1.15
C HIS A 131 -15.15 14.97 1.25
N SER A 132 -15.70 16.01 1.89
CA SER A 132 -17.14 16.11 2.23
C SER A 132 -18.11 16.03 1.04
N GLU A 133 -17.64 16.35 -0.17
CA GLU A 133 -18.45 16.34 -1.40
C GLU A 133 -17.88 15.40 -2.48
N LYS A 134 -16.94 14.51 -2.11
CA LYS A 134 -16.26 13.63 -3.06
C LYS A 134 -16.43 12.17 -2.67
N LYS A 135 -16.40 11.29 -3.69
CA LYS A 135 -16.22 9.85 -3.47
C LYS A 135 -14.76 9.58 -3.18
N THR A 136 -14.50 8.93 -2.05
CA THR A 136 -13.15 8.51 -1.64
C THR A 136 -12.98 7.03 -1.93
N TRP A 137 -11.83 6.66 -2.48
CA TRP A 137 -11.49 5.28 -2.82
C TRP A 137 -10.24 4.87 -2.07
N LEU A 138 -10.27 3.68 -1.46
CA LEU A 138 -9.06 3.00 -1.05
C LEU A 138 -8.61 2.11 -2.20
N GLN A 139 -7.41 2.35 -2.71
CA GLN A 139 -6.80 1.52 -3.74
C GLN A 139 -5.70 0.66 -3.10
N VAL A 140 -5.76 -0.65 -3.35
CA VAL A 140 -4.72 -1.57 -2.94
C VAL A 140 -3.98 -2.04 -4.18
N ASP A 141 -2.68 -1.72 -4.26
CA ASP A 141 -1.88 -1.98 -5.46
C ASP A 141 -1.45 -3.45 -5.58
N GLY A 142 -1.44 -4.22 -4.48
CA GLY A 142 -1.12 -5.65 -4.52
C GLY A 142 -1.48 -6.38 -3.25
N ILE A 143 -2.17 -7.52 -3.40
CA ILE A 143 -2.48 -8.49 -2.33
C ILE A 143 -2.09 -9.88 -2.84
N ASN A 144 -1.44 -10.68 -2.01
CA ASN A 144 -1.12 -12.06 -2.31
C ASN A 144 -1.53 -12.99 -1.13
N TYR A 145 -2.45 -13.94 -1.27
CA TYR A 145 -3.37 -14.19 -2.40
C TYR A 145 -4.78 -13.61 -2.16
N ARG A 146 -5.16 -13.33 -0.92
CA ARG A 146 -6.48 -12.82 -0.52
C ARG A 146 -6.34 -11.97 0.73
N ALA A 147 -7.14 -10.92 0.84
CA ALA A 147 -7.34 -10.17 2.06
C ALA A 147 -8.82 -9.85 2.24
N GLU A 148 -9.18 -9.58 3.49
CA GLU A 148 -10.41 -8.90 3.87
C GLU A 148 -10.03 -7.48 4.29
N ILE A 149 -10.86 -6.50 3.94
CA ILE A 149 -10.63 -5.09 4.26
C ILE A 149 -11.78 -4.64 5.16
N TRP A 150 -11.42 -4.04 6.29
CA TRP A 150 -12.31 -3.68 7.39
C TRP A 150 -12.20 -2.20 7.74
#